data_AF-A0A2P8KUL0-F1
#
_entry.id   AF-A0A2P8KUL0-F1
#
_cell.length_a   1.000
_cell.length_b   1.000
_cell.length_c   1.000
_cell.angle_alpha   90.00
_cell.angle_beta   90.00
_cell.angle_gamma   90.00
#
_symmetry.space_group_name_H-M   'P 1'
#
loop_
_entity.id
_entity.type
_entity.pdbx_description
1 polymer ?
#
loop_
_entity_poly.entity_id
_entity_poly.type
_entity_poly.pdbx_seq_one_letter_code
_entity_poly.pdbx_strand_id
1 'polypeptide(L)'
;MLTQPSISVPAKRFKNTARAARAANGHDAAPPAAVLPPAPPPPAPARIPVSSVIYQALVDLHNSNRIASRQVLVDITGLTYSVVDDHVKRMIDDGRVRRVVNGIFEPVPDAPEDRAVSVTHLPGGGVKLEIGDTCIDLTLRETRMVGMATAGVALQFGR
;
A
#
# COMPACT_ATOMS: atom_id res chain seq x y z
N MET A 1 -28.73 49.71 19.46
CA MET A 1 -28.62 48.59 20.42
C MET A 1 -29.98 47.91 20.51
N LEU A 2 -30.14 46.74 19.86
CA LEU A 2 -31.37 45.95 19.92
C LEU A 2 -31.28 44.92 21.05
N THR A 3 -32.25 44.89 21.96
CA THR A 3 -32.48 43.80 22.92
C THR A 3 -33.95 43.39 22.83
N GLN A 4 -34.20 42.12 22.48
CA GLN A 4 -35.53 41.49 22.44
C GLN A 4 -35.93 40.90 23.80
N PRO A 5 -37.24 40.69 24.08
CA PRO A 5 -37.73 40.24 25.39
C PRO A 5 -38.10 38.75 25.50
N SER A 6 -37.94 38.28 26.74
CA SER A 6 -38.53 37.14 27.48
C SER A 6 -39.73 36.37 26.90
N ILE A 7 -39.66 35.03 26.88
CA ILE A 7 -40.81 34.12 27.03
C ILE A 7 -40.40 32.85 27.81
N SER A 8 -41.19 32.56 28.86
CA SER A 8 -41.20 31.37 29.72
C SER A 8 -42.24 30.35 29.22
N VAL A 9 -41.94 29.04 29.26
CA VAL A 9 -42.92 27.95 29.00
C VAL A 9 -42.73 26.81 30.01
N PRO A 10 -43.80 26.28 30.65
CA PRO A 10 -43.71 25.33 31.76
C PRO A 10 -43.87 23.85 31.35
N ALA A 11 -43.31 22.97 32.19
CA ALA A 11 -43.41 21.52 32.08
C ALA A 11 -44.81 20.98 32.44
N LYS A 12 -45.37 20.09 31.62
CA LYS A 12 -46.56 19.29 31.96
C LYS A 12 -46.34 17.79 31.74
N ARG A 13 -46.53 17.11 32.86
CA ARG A 13 -46.67 15.66 33.12
C ARG A 13 -47.85 15.09 32.32
N PHE A 14 -47.67 14.00 31.59
CA PHE A 14 -48.80 13.22 31.04
C PHE A 14 -48.75 11.77 31.52
N LYS A 15 -49.91 11.33 32.01
CA LYS A 15 -50.16 10.04 32.67
C LYS A 15 -50.43 8.95 31.64
N ASN A 16 -49.97 7.75 31.98
CA ASN A 16 -50.22 6.50 31.30
C ASN A 16 -51.67 6.02 31.57
N THR A 17 -52.43 5.71 30.52
CA THR A 17 -53.73 5.01 30.62
C THR A 17 -53.81 3.96 29.53
N ALA A 18 -54.01 2.72 29.96
CA ALA A 18 -54.08 1.53 29.14
C ALA A 18 -55.47 1.32 28.49
N ARG A 19 -55.41 0.58 27.37
CA ARG A 19 -56.35 -0.47 26.92
C ARG A 19 -57.48 -0.09 25.95
N ALA A 20 -57.34 -0.63 24.74
CA ALA A 20 -58.25 -1.58 24.05
C ALA A 20 -58.64 -1.16 22.63
N ALA A 21 -58.16 -1.90 21.62
CA ALA A 21 -59.00 -2.57 20.61
C ALA A 21 -58.15 -3.25 19.52
N ARG A 22 -58.13 -4.58 19.62
CA ARG A 22 -57.87 -5.64 18.65
C ARG A 22 -58.22 -5.32 17.18
N ALA A 23 -57.30 -5.57 16.24
CA ALA A 23 -57.55 -6.28 14.99
C ALA A 23 -56.26 -6.61 14.20
N ALA A 24 -56.20 -7.87 13.74
CA ALA A 24 -55.56 -8.35 12.51
C ALA A 24 -54.03 -8.60 12.44
N ASN A 25 -53.74 -9.91 12.39
CA ASN A 25 -52.84 -10.59 11.44
C ASN A 25 -51.33 -10.66 11.71
N GLY A 26 -50.95 -11.80 12.31
CA GLY A 26 -49.93 -12.75 11.82
C GLY A 26 -48.61 -12.20 11.28
N HIS A 27 -47.53 -12.43 12.04
CA HIS A 27 -46.34 -13.22 11.68
C HIS A 27 -45.38 -13.16 12.89
N ASP A 28 -45.65 -13.95 13.92
CA ASP A 28 -44.66 -14.24 14.97
C ASP A 28 -43.81 -15.43 14.52
N ALA A 29 -42.66 -15.13 13.91
CA ALA A 29 -41.56 -16.06 13.79
C ALA A 29 -40.27 -15.25 13.92
N ALA A 30 -39.62 -15.36 15.09
CA ALA A 30 -38.26 -14.91 15.26
C ALA A 30 -37.39 -15.53 14.16
N PRO A 31 -36.47 -14.79 13.52
CA PRO A 31 -35.58 -15.39 12.54
C PRO A 31 -34.75 -16.48 13.23
N PRO A 32 -34.63 -17.69 12.67
CA PRO A 32 -33.74 -18.71 13.22
C PRO A 32 -32.32 -18.16 13.14
N ALA A 33 -31.59 -18.28 14.25
CA ALA A 33 -30.16 -17.98 14.30
C ALA A 33 -29.45 -18.77 13.20
N ALA A 34 -29.02 -18.07 12.15
CA ALA A 34 -28.22 -18.66 11.10
C ALA A 34 -26.92 -19.17 11.74
N VAL A 35 -26.78 -20.49 11.79
CA VAL A 35 -25.52 -21.14 12.09
C VAL A 35 -24.55 -20.70 10.98
N LEU A 36 -23.62 -19.80 11.34
CA LEU A 36 -22.52 -19.42 10.48
C LEU A 36 -21.79 -20.71 10.07
N PRO A 37 -21.53 -20.96 8.77
CA PRO A 37 -20.73 -22.10 8.37
C PRO A 37 -19.37 -22.03 9.09
N PRO A 38 -18.77 -23.17 9.47
CA PRO A 38 -17.43 -23.16 10.06
C PRO A 38 -16.49 -22.42 9.11
N ALA A 39 -15.74 -21.47 9.66
CA ALA A 39 -14.76 -20.70 8.89
C ALA A 39 -13.88 -21.66 8.08
N PRO A 40 -13.58 -21.35 6.80
CA PRO A 40 -12.67 -22.17 6.02
C PRO A 40 -11.36 -22.34 6.81
N PRO A 41 -10.73 -23.53 6.79
CA PRO A 41 -9.47 -23.73 7.47
C PRO A 41 -8.49 -22.64 7.02
N PRO A 42 -7.67 -22.08 7.93
CA PRO A 42 -6.68 -21.09 7.56
C PRO A 42 -5.88 -21.61 6.36
N PRO A 43 -5.63 -20.78 5.33
CA PRO A 43 -4.86 -21.22 4.18
C PRO A 43 -3.55 -21.83 4.67
N ALA A 44 -3.24 -23.04 4.21
CA ALA A 44 -1.96 -23.66 4.48
C ALA A 44 -0.85 -22.65 4.14
N PRO A 45 0.24 -22.56 4.93
CA PRO A 45 1.30 -21.60 4.68
C PRO A 45 1.74 -21.77 3.23
N ALA A 46 1.52 -20.73 2.41
CA ALA A 46 1.81 -20.78 0.99
C ALA A 46 3.30 -21.08 0.86
N ARG A 47 3.64 -22.24 0.28
CA ARG A 47 5.03 -22.56 -0.05
C ARG A 47 5.52 -21.46 -0.98
N ILE A 48 6.48 -20.66 -0.51
CA ILE A 48 7.07 -19.59 -1.32
C ILE A 48 7.64 -20.26 -2.59
N PRO A 49 7.13 -19.93 -3.78
CA PRO A 49 7.59 -20.56 -4.99
C PRO A 49 9.06 -20.18 -5.24
N VAL A 50 9.85 -21.13 -5.74
CA VAL A 50 11.29 -20.92 -6.00
C VAL A 50 11.53 -19.73 -6.93
N SER A 51 10.64 -19.51 -7.90
CA SER A 51 10.67 -18.36 -8.81
C SER A 51 10.58 -17.01 -8.08
N SER A 52 9.74 -16.90 -7.03
CA SER A 52 9.64 -15.65 -6.27
C SER A 52 10.88 -15.39 -5.42
N VAL A 53 11.55 -16.45 -4.93
CA VAL A 53 12.81 -16.31 -4.19
C VAL A 53 13.90 -15.74 -5.09
N ILE A 54 14.06 -16.30 -6.30
CA ILE A 54 15.07 -15.84 -7.27
C ILE A 54 14.75 -14.42 -7.73
N TYR A 55 13.49 -14.13 -8.06
CA TYR A 55 13.08 -12.80 -8.48
C TYR A 55 13.32 -11.75 -7.39
N GLN A 56 12.98 -12.05 -6.13
CA GLN A 56 13.21 -11.13 -5.01
C GLN A 56 14.71 -10.87 -4.82
N ALA A 57 15.55 -11.91 -4.85
CA ALA A 57 17.00 -11.74 -4.75
C ALA A 57 17.56 -10.85 -5.88
N LEU A 58 16.99 -10.97 -7.08
CA LEU A 58 17.37 -10.15 -8.24
C LEU A 58 16.98 -8.68 -8.02
N VAL A 59 15.75 -8.42 -7.55
CA VAL A 59 15.27 -7.08 -7.20
C VAL A 59 16.12 -6.45 -6.08
N ASP A 60 16.44 -7.22 -5.04
CA ASP A 60 17.24 -6.74 -3.91
C ASP A 60 18.66 -6.37 -4.33
N LEU A 61 19.27 -7.17 -5.21
CA LEU A 61 20.58 -6.88 -5.79
C LEU A 61 20.54 -5.61 -6.65
N HIS A 62 19.53 -5.48 -7.50
CA HIS A 62 19.34 -4.31 -8.34
C HIS A 62 19.13 -3.03 -7.52
N ASN A 63 18.26 -3.08 -6.50
CA ASN A 63 18.00 -1.96 -5.58
C ASN A 63 19.21 -1.58 -4.73
N SER A 64 20.14 -2.51 -4.53
CA SER A 64 21.41 -2.26 -3.84
C SER A 64 22.55 -1.86 -4.79
N ASN A 65 22.25 -1.58 -6.06
CA ASN A 65 23.22 -1.31 -7.13
C ASN A 65 24.32 -2.38 -7.25
N ARG A 66 24.00 -3.64 -6.95
CA ARG A 66 24.93 -4.78 -7.10
C ARG A 66 24.59 -5.59 -8.34
N ILE A 67 25.63 -6.14 -8.95
CA ILE A 67 25.51 -6.99 -10.15
C ILE A 67 24.85 -8.32 -9.76
N ALA A 68 23.71 -8.64 -10.37
CA ALA A 68 23.08 -9.94 -10.27
C ALA A 68 23.67 -10.91 -11.31
N SER A 69 24.83 -11.47 -10.97
CA SER A 69 25.44 -12.54 -11.76
C SER A 69 24.85 -13.91 -11.38
N ARG A 70 24.96 -14.88 -12.30
CA ARG A 70 24.56 -16.27 -12.07
C ARG A 70 25.15 -16.85 -10.77
N GLN A 71 26.44 -16.60 -10.51
CA GLN A 71 27.13 -17.04 -9.29
C GLN A 71 26.53 -16.38 -8.04
N VAL A 72 26.35 -15.05 -8.07
CA VAL A 72 25.81 -14.29 -6.92
C VAL A 72 24.39 -14.72 -6.59
N LEU A 73 23.56 -15.03 -7.60
CA LEU A 73 22.21 -15.55 -7.39
C LEU A 73 22.24 -16.92 -6.71
N VAL A 74 23.14 -17.82 -7.10
CA VAL A 74 23.35 -19.12 -6.43
C VAL A 74 23.79 -18.92 -4.99
N ASP A 75 24.76 -18.04 -4.75
CA ASP A 75 25.31 -17.80 -3.41
C ASP A 75 24.27 -17.25 -2.44
N ILE A 76 23.42 -16.33 -2.90
CA ILE A 76 22.40 -15.68 -2.06
C ILE A 76 21.18 -16.59 -1.86
N THR A 77 20.74 -17.30 -2.90
CA THR A 77 19.54 -18.13 -2.82
C THR A 77 19.81 -19.53 -2.27
N GLY A 78 21.06 -19.99 -2.28
CA GLY A 78 21.43 -21.36 -1.91
C GLY A 78 20.92 -22.43 -2.90
N LEU A 79 20.43 -22.03 -4.06
CA LEU A 79 19.89 -22.92 -5.08
C LEU A 79 20.97 -23.42 -6.04
N THR A 80 20.74 -24.56 -6.67
CA THR A 80 21.67 -25.06 -7.69
C THR A 80 21.64 -24.20 -8.95
N TYR A 81 22.76 -24.19 -9.67
CA TYR A 81 22.90 -23.51 -10.97
C TYR A 81 21.79 -23.85 -11.97
N SER A 82 21.43 -25.13 -12.10
CA SER A 82 20.40 -25.58 -13.03
C SER A 82 19.02 -25.02 -12.68
N VAL A 83 18.70 -24.92 -11.39
CA VAL A 83 17.42 -24.36 -10.92
C VAL A 83 17.37 -22.86 -11.17
N VAL A 84 18.45 -22.13 -10.86
CA VAL A 84 18.54 -20.69 -11.12
C VAL A 84 18.37 -20.40 -12.60
N ASP A 85 19.09 -21.11 -13.47
CA ASP A 85 19.03 -20.91 -14.92
C ASP A 85 17.66 -21.17 -15.52
N ASP A 86 17.03 -22.27 -15.12
CA ASP A 86 15.71 -22.65 -15.62
C ASP A 86 14.66 -21.59 -15.26
N HIS A 87 14.70 -21.07 -14.03
CA HIS A 87 13.79 -20.01 -13.61
C HIS A 87 14.12 -18.65 -14.24
N VAL A 88 15.40 -18.27 -14.34
CA VAL A 88 15.81 -17.02 -14.98
C VAL A 88 15.44 -17.02 -16.46
N LYS A 89 15.62 -18.15 -17.16
CA LYS A 89 15.21 -18.31 -18.55
C LYS A 89 13.70 -18.07 -18.71
N ARG A 90 12.86 -18.70 -17.89
CA ARG A 90 11.40 -18.45 -17.93
C ARG A 90 11.06 -16.99 -17.66
N MET A 91 11.71 -16.35 -16.68
CA MET A 91 11.47 -14.93 -16.38
C MET A 91 11.90 -13.99 -17.50
N ILE A 92 12.90 -14.37 -18.31
CA ILE A 92 13.29 -13.66 -19.52
C ILE A 92 12.22 -13.83 -20.60
N ASP A 93 11.75 -15.06 -20.80
CA ASP A 93 10.69 -15.37 -21.78
C ASP A 93 9.38 -14.63 -21.41
N ASP A 94 9.09 -14.49 -20.11
CA ASP A 94 7.93 -13.75 -19.57
C ASP A 94 8.14 -12.22 -19.57
N GLY A 95 9.31 -11.71 -19.94
CA GLY A 95 9.62 -10.28 -20.02
C GLY A 95 9.86 -9.57 -18.67
N ARG A 96 9.89 -10.31 -17.55
CA ARG A 96 10.09 -9.78 -16.19
C ARG A 96 11.56 -9.55 -15.83
N VAL A 97 12.47 -10.21 -16.54
CA VAL A 97 13.92 -10.12 -16.35
C VAL A 97 14.56 -9.95 -17.72
N ARG A 98 15.62 -9.15 -17.82
CA ARG A 98 16.44 -9.05 -19.02
C ARG A 98 17.86 -9.54 -18.76
N ARG A 99 18.48 -10.06 -19.80
CA ARG A 99 19.90 -10.41 -19.79
C ARG A 99 20.71 -9.23 -20.33
N VAL A 100 21.52 -8.62 -19.48
CA VAL A 100 22.38 -7.47 -19.86
C VAL A 100 23.59 -7.96 -20.64
N VAL A 101 24.28 -8.95 -20.08
CA VAL A 101 25.47 -9.60 -20.64
C VAL A 101 25.42 -11.08 -20.28
N ASN A 102 26.31 -11.89 -20.86
CA ASN A 102 26.40 -13.31 -20.56
C ASN A 102 26.56 -13.58 -19.05
N GLY A 103 25.49 -14.07 -18.42
CA GLY A 103 25.47 -14.45 -17.00
C GLY A 103 25.15 -13.30 -16.04
N ILE A 104 24.76 -12.13 -16.54
CA ILE A 104 24.32 -10.96 -15.75
C ILE A 104 22.86 -10.63 -16.11
N PHE A 105 22.03 -10.49 -15.07
CA PHE A 105 20.59 -10.31 -15.20
C PHE A 105 20.14 -9.03 -14.49
N GLU A 106 19.10 -8.41 -15.00
CA GLU A 106 18.45 -7.23 -14.40
C GLU A 106 16.93 -7.44 -14.41
N PRO A 107 16.21 -6.98 -13.38
CA PRO A 107 14.76 -7.03 -13.39
C PRO A 107 14.29 -6.00 -14.40
N VAL A 108 13.29 -6.35 -15.20
CA VAL A 108 12.56 -5.35 -15.97
C VAL A 108 11.55 -4.76 -14.98
N PRO A 109 11.64 -3.46 -14.64
CA PRO A 109 10.72 -2.87 -13.70
C PRO A 109 9.29 -2.99 -14.26
N ASP A 110 8.41 -3.67 -13.53
CA ASP A 110 6.95 -3.51 -13.69
C ASP A 110 6.48 -2.14 -13.18
N ALA A 111 7.39 -1.33 -12.63
CA ALA A 111 7.09 0.02 -12.19
C ALA A 111 6.80 0.91 -13.40
N PRO A 112 5.76 1.76 -13.34
CA PRO A 112 5.61 2.83 -14.32
C PRO A 112 6.92 3.63 -14.34
N GLU A 113 7.27 4.15 -15.51
CA GLU A 113 8.44 5.01 -15.69
C GLU A 113 8.53 6.06 -14.56
N ASP A 114 9.74 6.27 -14.06
CA ASP A 114 9.99 7.24 -12.99
C ASP A 114 9.41 8.59 -13.42
N ARG A 115 8.44 9.08 -12.64
CA ARG A 115 7.80 10.35 -12.92
C ARG A 115 8.80 11.48 -12.65
N ALA A 116 8.76 12.51 -13.49
CA ALA A 116 9.54 13.72 -13.28
C ALA A 116 9.26 14.30 -11.89
N VAL A 117 10.33 14.55 -11.12
CA VAL A 117 10.26 15.16 -9.79
C VAL A 117 10.88 16.55 -9.86
N SER A 118 10.15 17.57 -9.43
CA SER A 118 10.60 18.96 -9.41
C SER A 118 10.35 19.59 -8.04
N VAL A 119 11.24 20.51 -7.63
CA VAL A 119 11.08 21.31 -6.40
C VAL A 119 11.30 22.78 -6.74
N THR A 120 10.26 23.59 -6.51
CA THR A 120 10.33 25.04 -6.74
C THR A 120 10.21 25.79 -5.43
N HIS A 121 11.18 26.63 -5.13
CA HIS A 121 11.16 27.49 -3.94
C HIS A 121 10.42 28.78 -4.24
N LEU A 122 9.46 29.14 -3.40
CA LEU A 122 8.64 30.33 -3.54
C LEU A 122 9.09 31.44 -2.59
N PRO A 123 8.85 32.72 -2.93
CA PRO A 123 9.02 33.82 -1.99
C PRO A 123 8.21 33.58 -0.70
N GLY A 124 8.78 33.93 0.46
CA GLY A 124 8.17 33.70 1.77
C GLY A 124 8.42 32.30 2.35
N GLY A 125 9.23 31.46 1.69
CA GLY A 125 9.67 30.16 2.21
C GLY A 125 8.70 29.01 1.98
N GLY A 126 7.65 29.22 1.16
CA GLY A 126 6.85 28.12 0.63
C GLY A 126 7.63 27.34 -0.43
N VAL A 127 7.23 26.09 -0.68
CA VAL A 127 7.86 25.21 -1.67
C VAL A 127 6.79 24.43 -2.40
N LYS A 128 6.90 24.30 -3.72
CA LYS A 128 6.10 23.39 -4.53
C LYS A 128 6.90 22.13 -4.84
N LEU A 129 6.35 20.98 -4.49
CA LEU A 129 6.86 19.66 -4.86
C LEU A 129 5.95 19.06 -5.93
N GLU A 130 6.52 18.67 -7.06
CA GLU A 130 5.81 18.09 -8.19
C GLU A 130 6.34 16.69 -8.48
N ILE A 131 5.43 15.73 -8.70
CA ILE A 131 5.74 14.35 -9.10
C ILE A 131 4.76 13.92 -10.19
N GLY A 132 5.17 14.00 -11.44
CA GLY A 132 4.26 13.87 -12.59
C GLY A 132 3.13 14.90 -12.49
N ASP A 133 1.87 14.44 -12.50
CA ASP A 133 0.69 15.32 -12.42
C ASP A 133 0.34 15.77 -10.99
N THR A 134 1.03 15.24 -9.97
CA THR A 134 0.75 15.60 -8.57
C THR A 134 1.59 16.81 -8.18
N CYS A 135 0.92 17.91 -7.78
CA CYS A 135 1.57 19.10 -7.25
C CYS A 135 1.10 19.33 -5.81
N ILE A 136 2.05 19.53 -4.89
CA ILE A 136 1.80 19.77 -3.48
C ILE A 136 2.48 21.07 -3.05
N ASP A 137 1.70 21.97 -2.44
CA ASP A 137 2.19 23.16 -1.77
C ASP A 137 2.62 22.81 -0.35
N LEU A 138 3.87 23.10 -0.03
CA LEU A 138 4.49 22.83 1.27
C LEU A 138 4.90 24.13 1.94
N THR A 139 4.69 24.19 3.25
CA THR A 139 5.37 25.16 4.10
C THR A 139 6.84 24.79 4.29
N LEU A 140 7.67 25.76 4.66
CA LEU A 140 9.09 25.50 4.98
C LEU A 140 9.29 24.38 6.01
N ARG A 141 8.36 24.25 6.96
CA ARG A 141 8.41 23.20 7.99
C ARG A 141 8.20 21.82 7.37
N GLU A 142 7.20 21.67 6.51
CA GLU A 142 6.92 20.39 5.84
C GLU A 142 8.04 20.01 4.88
N THR A 143 8.59 20.98 4.13
CA THR A 143 9.76 20.73 3.26
C THR A 143 10.95 20.18 4.05
N ARG A 144 11.23 20.71 5.25
CA ARG A 144 12.29 20.19 6.12
C ARG A 144 11.99 18.76 6.57
N MET A 145 10.74 18.45 6.91
CA MET A 145 10.36 17.08 7.29
C MET A 145 10.53 16.09 6.13
N VAL A 146 10.12 16.47 4.93
CA VAL A 146 10.33 15.67 3.71
C VAL A 146 11.82 15.47 3.46
N GLY A 147 12.62 16.54 3.49
CA GLY A 147 14.07 16.47 3.29
C GLY A 147 14.78 15.59 4.33
N MET A 148 14.36 15.64 5.60
CA MET A 148 14.88 14.75 6.64
C MET A 148 14.51 13.29 6.41
N ALA A 149 13.27 13.01 6.02
CA ALA A 149 12.80 11.66 5.72
C ALA A 149 13.55 11.04 4.52
N THR A 150 13.96 11.85 3.55
CA THR A 150 14.66 11.41 2.34
C THR A 150 16.17 11.60 2.38
N ALA A 151 16.74 12.15 3.47
CA ALA A 151 18.16 12.52 3.55
C ALA A 151 19.10 11.34 3.24
N GLY A 152 18.73 10.13 3.67
CA GLY A 152 19.50 8.91 3.40
C GLY A 152 19.62 8.57 1.92
N VAL A 153 18.63 8.95 1.09
CA VAL A 153 18.66 8.73 -0.37
C VAL A 153 19.73 9.61 -1.01
N ALA A 154 19.85 10.87 -0.60
CA ALA A 154 20.87 11.79 -1.14
C ALA A 154 22.31 11.26 -0.91
N LEU A 155 22.55 10.56 0.20
CA LEU A 155 23.85 9.98 0.53
C LEU A 155 24.20 8.75 -0.31
N GLN A 156 23.21 8.05 -0.90
CA GLN A 156 23.48 6.84 -1.71
C GLN A 156 24.14 7.18 -3.05
N PHE A 157 23.85 8.36 -3.60
CA PHE A 157 24.31 8.79 -4.93
C PHE A 157 25.47 9.81 -4.89
N GLY A 158 25.81 10.35 -3.72
CA GLY A 158 26.90 11.32 -3.55
C GLY A 158 28.29 10.68 -3.43
N ARG A 159 28.69 9.85 -4.39
CA ARG A 159 30.03 9.25 -4.49
C ARG A 159 30.85 9.88 -5.62
#